data_AF-A0A3M0YAB3-F1
#
_entry.id   AF-A0A3M0YAB3-F1
#
_cell.length_a   1.000
_cell.length_b   1.000
_cell.length_c   1.000
_cell.angle_alpha   90.00
_cell.angle_beta   90.00
_cell.angle_gamma   90.00
#
_symmetry.space_group_name_H-M   'P 1'
#
loop_
_entity.id
_entity.type
_entity.pdbx_description
1 polymer ?
#
loop_
_entity_poly.entity_id
_entity_poly.type
_entity_poly.pdbx_seq_one_letter_code
_entity_poly.pdbx_strand_id
1 'polypeptide(L)'
;MLRRQAGGITLGMRILDALAAMGAGILAYGLRFGDFNIPGTYEIALVLGLLLTVVIFPVFGVYRAFQEGRAWHEMRQVSIAWGAVIGSLIVMSFATQTGILYSRLWVGTWALTGCVCLLLVHVAFHGLLHLMKQKGWGRR
;
A
#
# COMPACT_ATOMS: atom_id res chain seq x y z
N MET A 1 4.64 24.89 15.47
CA MET A 1 5.04 23.55 15.97
C MET A 1 4.21 22.38 15.41
N LEU A 2 2.94 22.54 15.03
CA LEU A 2 2.06 21.46 14.55
C LEU A 2 2.44 20.85 13.17
N ARG A 3 3.05 21.62 12.26
CA ARG A 3 3.43 21.15 10.91
C ARG A 3 4.55 20.09 10.92
N ARG A 4 5.36 20.04 11.98
CA ARG A 4 6.48 19.09 12.13
C ARG A 4 6.01 17.70 12.60
N GLN A 5 4.95 17.64 13.40
CA GLN A 5 4.35 16.37 13.85
C GLN A 5 3.53 15.69 12.74
N ALA A 6 2.83 16.48 11.92
CA ALA A 6 2.08 15.97 10.76
C ALA A 6 2.98 15.29 9.72
N GLY A 7 4.23 15.76 9.56
CA GLY A 7 5.21 15.16 8.66
C GLY A 7 5.66 13.77 9.12
N GLY A 8 5.90 13.57 10.42
CA GLY A 8 6.31 12.27 10.97
C GLY A 8 5.22 11.20 10.86
N ILE A 9 3.97 11.56 11.15
CA ILE A 9 2.82 10.65 11.03
C ILE A 9 2.62 10.23 9.57
N THR A 10 2.71 11.20 8.64
CA THR A 10 2.59 10.92 7.21
C THR A 10 3.73 10.03 6.72
N LEU A 11 4.96 10.24 7.20
CA LEU A 11 6.10 9.40 6.86
C LEU A 11 5.93 7.96 7.37
N GLY A 12 5.47 7.79 8.61
CA GLY A 12 5.17 6.48 9.17
C GLY A 12 4.10 5.73 8.37
N MET A 13 3.03 6.44 7.96
CA MET A 13 1.98 5.87 7.12
C MET A 13 2.52 5.45 5.75
N ARG A 14 3.36 6.30 5.11
CA ARG A 14 4.02 5.96 3.84
C ARG A 14 4.85 4.68 3.92
N ILE A 15 5.64 4.56 4.99
CA ILE A 15 6.47 3.37 5.21
C ILE A 15 5.57 2.16 5.43
N LEU A 16 4.52 2.30 6.23
CA LEU A 16 3.58 1.22 6.51
C LEU A 16 2.84 0.75 5.26
N ASP A 17 2.36 1.66 4.41
CA ASP A 17 1.67 1.32 3.16
C ASP A 17 2.63 0.60 2.21
N ALA A 18 3.87 1.06 2.11
CA ALA A 18 4.90 0.45 1.28
C ALA A 18 5.26 -0.97 1.77
N LEU A 19 5.38 -1.16 3.09
CA LEU A 19 5.59 -2.47 3.71
C LEU A 19 4.36 -3.37 3.57
N ALA A 20 3.16 -2.83 3.67
CA ALA A 20 1.91 -3.57 3.50
C ALA A 20 1.76 -4.06 2.05
N ALA A 21 2.09 -3.22 1.06
CA ALA A 21 2.12 -3.59 -0.35
C ALA A 21 3.13 -4.72 -0.63
N MET A 22 4.34 -4.61 -0.10
CA MET A 22 5.37 -5.65 -0.22
C MET A 22 4.97 -6.95 0.50
N GLY A 23 4.51 -6.84 1.75
CA GLY A 23 4.05 -7.97 2.55
C GLY A 23 2.88 -8.71 1.90
N ALA A 24 1.94 -7.98 1.31
CA ALA A 24 0.83 -8.58 0.56
C ALA A 24 1.30 -9.36 -0.67
N GLY A 25 2.41 -8.96 -1.30
CA GLY A 25 3.00 -9.68 -2.43
C GLY A 25 3.74 -10.94 -2.00
N ILE A 26 4.44 -10.88 -0.87
CA ILE A 26 5.05 -12.05 -0.22
C ILE A 26 3.96 -13.05 0.18
N LEU A 27 2.86 -12.58 0.79
CA LEU A 27 1.71 -13.42 1.13
C LEU A 27 1.07 -14.03 -0.12
N ALA A 28 0.87 -13.24 -1.18
CA ALA A 28 0.37 -13.75 -2.45
C ALA A 28 1.29 -14.81 -3.07
N TYR A 29 2.60 -14.68 -2.91
CA TYR A 29 3.57 -15.67 -3.34
C TYR A 29 3.42 -16.97 -2.54
N GLY A 30 3.42 -16.89 -1.21
CA GLY A 30 3.25 -18.04 -0.33
C GLY A 30 1.91 -18.76 -0.56
N LEU A 31 0.81 -18.01 -0.76
CA LEU A 31 -0.50 -18.58 -1.10
C LEU A 31 -0.50 -19.30 -2.46
N ARG A 32 0.30 -18.84 -3.42
CA ARG A 32 0.33 -19.39 -4.78
C ARG A 32 1.24 -20.60 -4.92
N PHE A 33 2.42 -20.56 -4.30
CA PHE A 33 3.49 -21.53 -4.48
C PHE A 33 3.69 -22.44 -3.26
N GLY A 34 3.09 -22.12 -2.11
CA GLY A 34 3.21 -22.91 -0.88
C GLY A 34 4.60 -22.84 -0.23
N ASP A 35 5.47 -21.96 -0.72
CA ASP A 35 6.83 -21.76 -0.22
C ASP A 35 7.15 -20.25 -0.18
N PHE A 36 8.10 -19.88 0.66
CA PHE A 36 8.61 -18.52 0.82
C PHE A 36 10.01 -18.33 0.22
N ASN A 37 10.51 -19.31 -0.54
CA ASN A 37 11.70 -19.14 -1.36
C ASN A 37 11.35 -18.34 -2.61
N ILE A 38 11.48 -17.01 -2.52
CA ILE A 38 11.12 -16.07 -3.57
C ILE A 38 12.31 -15.96 -4.55
N PRO A 39 12.16 -16.33 -5.84
CA PRO A 39 13.20 -16.12 -6.82
C PRO A 39 13.48 -14.62 -6.99
N GLY A 40 14.74 -14.26 -7.27
CA GLY A 40 15.15 -12.85 -7.39
C GLY A 40 14.31 -12.02 -8.39
N THR A 41 13.71 -12.66 -9.41
CA THR A 41 12.78 -11.99 -10.32
C THR A 41 11.54 -11.45 -9.60
N TYR A 42 10.96 -12.22 -8.68
CA TYR A 42 9.81 -11.79 -7.87
C TYR A 42 10.23 -10.76 -6.82
N GLU A 43 11.44 -10.87 -6.26
CA GLU A 43 11.98 -9.86 -5.35
C GLU A 43 12.07 -8.48 -6.01
N ILE A 44 12.57 -8.41 -7.25
CA ILE A 44 12.63 -7.16 -8.01
C ILE A 44 11.22 -6.56 -8.17
N ALA A 45 10.22 -7.38 -8.52
CA ALA A 45 8.84 -6.91 -8.63
C ALA A 45 8.30 -6.37 -7.30
N LEU A 46 8.57 -7.06 -6.18
CA LEU A 46 8.18 -6.62 -4.84
C LEU A 46 8.83 -5.28 -4.45
N VAL A 47 10.12 -5.13 -4.70
CA VAL A 47 10.86 -3.88 -4.44
C VAL A 47 10.33 -2.75 -5.32
N LEU A 48 10.06 -3.01 -6.60
CA LEU A 48 9.45 -2.02 -7.49
C LEU A 48 8.04 -1.63 -7.03
N GLY A 49 7.23 -2.58 -6.58
CA GLY A 49 5.90 -2.30 -6.01
C GLY A 49 5.98 -1.43 -4.76
N LEU A 50 6.94 -1.71 -3.88
CA LEU A 50 7.23 -0.89 -2.70
C LEU A 50 7.61 0.55 -3.10
N LEU A 51 8.57 0.71 -4.03
CA LEU A 51 9.03 2.03 -4.49
C LEU A 51 7.91 2.82 -5.19
N LEU A 52 7.16 2.17 -6.07
CA LEU A 52 6.03 2.79 -6.77
C LEU A 52 4.94 3.21 -5.79
N THR A 53 4.66 2.43 -4.75
CA THR A 53 3.70 2.82 -3.70
C THR A 53 4.13 4.14 -3.03
N VAL A 54 5.41 4.28 -2.68
CA VAL A 54 5.96 5.49 -2.06
C VAL A 54 5.86 6.71 -2.98
N VAL A 55 5.97 6.53 -4.30
CA VAL A 55 5.95 7.59 -5.30
C VAL A 55 4.53 7.96 -5.74
N ILE A 56 3.67 6.97 -5.97
CA ILE A 56 2.34 7.14 -6.56
C ILE A 56 1.35 7.62 -5.51
N PHE A 57 1.35 7.07 -4.29
CA PHE A 57 0.35 7.40 -3.28
C PHE A 57 0.28 8.90 -2.93
N PRO A 58 1.41 9.63 -2.80
CA PRO A 58 1.39 11.08 -2.62
C PRO A 58 0.80 11.84 -3.80
N VAL A 59 1.06 11.39 -5.04
CA VAL A 59 0.57 12.04 -6.27
C VAL A 59 -0.96 11.97 -6.33
N PHE A 60 -1.54 10.85 -5.93
CA PHE A 60 -2.98 10.66 -5.82
C PHE A 60 -3.59 11.32 -4.56
N GLY A 61 -2.77 11.93 -3.70
CA GLY A 61 -3.25 12.67 -2.53
C GLY A 61 -3.83 11.78 -1.42
N VAL A 62 -3.44 10.50 -1.36
CA VAL A 62 -3.88 9.54 -0.33
C VAL A 62 -3.70 10.11 1.08
N TYR A 63 -2.51 10.62 1.38
CA TYR A 63 -2.20 11.20 2.68
C TYR A 63 -2.88 12.53 2.96
N ARG A 64 -3.28 13.27 1.91
CA ARG A 64 -4.05 14.51 2.07
C ARG A 64 -5.49 14.18 2.47
N ALA A 65 -6.10 13.18 1.81
CA ALA A 65 -7.43 12.68 2.15
C ALA A 65 -7.50 12.19 3.61
N PHE A 66 -6.45 11.55 4.10
CA PHE A 66 -6.32 11.14 5.50
C PHE A 66 -6.38 12.33 6.47
N GLN A 67 -5.63 13.40 6.19
CA GLN A 67 -5.63 14.60 7.03
C GLN A 67 -6.98 15.34 7.02
N GLU A 68 -7.72 15.25 5.92
CA GLU A 68 -9.06 15.80 5.79
C GLU A 68 -10.13 15.02 6.60
N GLY A 69 -9.79 13.84 7.14
CA GLY A 69 -10.67 13.03 7.99
C GLY A 69 -11.83 12.36 7.24
N ARG A 70 -11.79 12.32 5.91
CA ARG A 70 -12.84 11.75 5.06
C ARG A 70 -12.50 10.32 4.68
N ALA A 71 -12.76 9.37 5.58
CA ALA A 71 -12.40 7.96 5.43
C ALA A 71 -12.84 7.35 4.08
N TRP A 72 -14.06 7.64 3.62
CA TRP A 72 -14.55 7.16 2.31
C TRP A 72 -13.75 7.69 1.12
N HIS A 73 -13.39 8.98 1.16
CA HIS A 73 -12.60 9.60 0.09
C HIS A 73 -11.20 8.98 0.02
N GLU A 74 -10.60 8.77 1.19
CA GLU A 74 -9.28 8.13 1.32
C GLU A 74 -9.27 6.70 0.82
N MET A 75 -10.21 5.85 1.22
CA MET A 75 -10.32 4.47 0.72
C MET A 75 -10.38 4.43 -0.82
N ARG A 76 -11.17 5.32 -1.42
CA ARG A 76 -11.24 5.43 -2.88
C ARG A 76 -9.90 5.86 -3.49
N GLN A 77 -9.20 6.83 -2.88
CA GLN A 77 -7.88 7.26 -3.35
C GLN A 77 -6.85 6.14 -3.25
N VAL A 78 -6.85 5.38 -2.16
CA VAL A 78 -5.97 4.22 -1.95
C VAL A 78 -6.21 3.17 -3.05
N SER A 79 -7.46 2.82 -3.32
CA SER A 79 -7.80 1.84 -4.36
C SER A 79 -7.36 2.30 -5.76
N ILE A 80 -7.56 3.58 -6.09
CA ILE A 80 -7.14 4.15 -7.38
C ILE A 80 -5.61 4.18 -7.48
N ALA A 81 -4.93 4.65 -6.43
CA ALA A 81 -3.48 4.72 -6.38
C ALA A 81 -2.83 3.33 -6.46
N TRP A 82 -3.39 2.35 -5.77
CA TRP A 82 -2.94 0.95 -5.85
C TRP A 82 -3.16 0.37 -7.25
N GLY A 83 -4.31 0.64 -7.86
CA GLY A 83 -4.56 0.30 -9.26
C GLY A 83 -3.51 0.90 -10.20
N ALA A 84 -3.10 2.15 -9.96
CA ALA A 84 -2.02 2.79 -10.71
C ALA A 84 -0.66 2.12 -10.47
N VAL A 85 -0.32 1.72 -9.24
CA VAL A 85 0.91 0.95 -8.93
C VAL A 85 0.93 -0.36 -9.72
N ILE A 86 -0.14 -1.16 -9.64
CA ILE A 86 -0.25 -2.42 -10.38
C ILE A 86 -0.20 -2.18 -11.89
N GLY A 87 -0.90 -1.17 -12.38
CA GLY A 87 -0.87 -0.77 -13.79
C GLY A 87 0.55 -0.40 -14.26
N SER A 88 1.29 0.39 -13.48
CA SER A 88 2.68 0.73 -13.76
C SER A 88 3.59 -0.48 -13.79
N LEU A 89 3.44 -1.42 -12.84
CA LEU A 89 4.19 -2.68 -12.84
C LEU A 89 3.90 -3.53 -14.08
N ILE A 90 2.63 -3.61 -14.49
CA ILE A 90 2.24 -4.33 -15.71
C ILE A 90 2.90 -3.68 -16.94
N VAL A 91 2.80 -2.36 -17.08
CA VAL A 91 3.42 -1.62 -18.19
C VAL A 91 4.94 -1.83 -18.23
N MET A 92 5.61 -1.75 -17.07
CA MET A 92 7.06 -2.01 -16.95
C MET A 92 7.41 -3.45 -17.33
N SER A 93 6.58 -4.42 -16.94
CA SER A 93 6.79 -5.83 -17.26
C SER A 93 6.67 -6.11 -18.76
N PHE A 94 5.72 -5.45 -19.45
CA PHE A 94 5.64 -5.50 -20.91
C PHE A 94 6.82 -4.80 -21.58
N ALA A 95 7.22 -3.62 -21.09
CA ALA A 95 8.34 -2.86 -21.65
C ALA A 95 9.69 -3.60 -21.52
N THR A 96 9.88 -4.34 -20.43
CA THR A 96 11.08 -5.16 -20.18
C THR A 96 10.97 -6.57 -20.78
N GLN A 97 9.87 -6.89 -21.45
CA GLN A 97 9.55 -8.22 -21.97
C GLN A 97 9.56 -9.32 -20.89
N THR A 98 9.46 -8.94 -19.61
CA THR A 98 9.49 -9.87 -18.46
C THR A 98 8.13 -10.46 -18.13
N GLY A 99 7.05 -10.05 -18.83
CA GLY A 99 5.68 -10.50 -18.55
C GLY A 99 5.46 -12.01 -18.67
N ILE A 100 6.36 -12.75 -19.32
CA ILE A 100 6.32 -14.21 -19.44
C ILE A 100 6.91 -14.90 -18.20
N LEU A 101 7.79 -14.22 -17.47
CA LEU A 101 8.44 -14.73 -16.26
C LEU A 101 7.51 -14.70 -15.03
N TYR A 102 6.53 -13.81 -15.04
CA TYR A 102 5.61 -13.63 -13.91
C TYR A 102 4.32 -14.43 -14.09
N SER A 103 3.89 -15.11 -13.03
CA SER A 103 2.58 -15.76 -13.02
C SER A 103 1.45 -14.71 -13.02
N ARG A 104 0.59 -14.74 -14.03
CA ARG A 104 -0.60 -13.86 -14.11
C ARG A 104 -1.52 -14.00 -12.89
N LEU A 105 -1.64 -15.23 -12.39
CA LEU A 105 -2.41 -15.52 -11.18
C LEU A 105 -1.77 -14.83 -9.97
N TRP A 106 -0.44 -14.87 -9.84
CA TRP A 106 0.25 -14.18 -8.75
C TRP A 106 0.00 -12.67 -8.77
N VAL A 107 0.10 -12.04 -9.96
CA VAL A 107 -0.20 -10.60 -10.11
C VAL A 107 -1.65 -10.29 -9.69
N GLY A 108 -2.61 -11.12 -10.13
CA GLY A 108 -4.01 -10.96 -9.73
C GLY A 108 -4.23 -11.13 -8.22
N THR A 109 -3.62 -12.15 -7.61
CA THR A 109 -3.69 -12.36 -6.17
C THR A 109 -3.02 -11.22 -5.41
N TRP A 110 -1.87 -10.72 -5.87
CA TRP A 110 -1.17 -9.61 -5.24
C TRP A 110 -1.96 -8.30 -5.35
N ALA A 111 -2.60 -8.05 -6.49
CA ALA A 111 -3.49 -6.90 -6.66
C ALA A 111 -4.64 -6.93 -5.64
N LEU A 112 -5.25 -8.11 -5.42
CA LEU A 112 -6.35 -8.28 -4.46
C LEU A 112 -5.88 -8.22 -3.01
N THR A 113 -4.88 -9.02 -2.63
CA THR A 113 -4.34 -9.03 -1.26
C THR A 113 -3.75 -7.68 -0.88
N GLY A 114 -3.06 -7.02 -1.80
CA GLY A 114 -2.51 -5.67 -1.60
C GLY A 114 -3.61 -4.65 -1.35
N CYS A 115 -4.67 -4.66 -2.16
CA CYS A 115 -5.81 -3.77 -1.96
C CYS A 115 -6.46 -3.97 -0.58
N VAL A 116 -6.70 -5.23 -0.20
CA VAL A 116 -7.29 -5.56 1.11
C VAL A 116 -6.35 -5.15 2.26
N CYS A 117 -5.07 -5.48 2.19
CA CYS A 117 -4.09 -5.11 3.23
C CYS A 117 -4.00 -3.59 3.40
N LEU A 118 -3.92 -2.83 2.32
CA LEU A 118 -3.88 -1.37 2.36
C LEU A 118 -5.17 -0.80 2.97
N LEU A 119 -6.34 -1.24 2.51
CA LEU A 119 -7.60 -0.79 3.09
C LEU A 119 -7.71 -1.10 4.59
N LEU A 120 -7.24 -2.28 5.03
CA LEU A 120 -7.20 -2.65 6.44
C LEU A 120 -6.26 -1.76 7.25
N VAL A 121 -5.08 -1.42 6.72
CA VAL A 121 -4.14 -0.48 7.36
C VAL A 121 -4.82 0.87 7.57
N HIS A 122 -5.46 1.41 6.54
CA HIS A 122 -6.14 2.70 6.61
C HIS A 122 -7.35 2.66 7.58
N VAL A 123 -8.16 1.60 7.55
CA VAL A 123 -9.28 1.39 8.50
C VAL A 123 -8.78 1.29 9.93
N ALA A 124 -7.73 0.51 10.17
CA ALA A 124 -7.14 0.34 11.49
C ALA A 124 -6.59 1.66 12.03
N PHE A 125 -6.00 2.50 11.18
CA PHE A 125 -5.54 3.85 11.56
C PHE A 125 -6.70 4.76 11.97
N HIS A 126 -7.79 4.80 11.19
CA HIS A 126 -8.99 5.55 11.58
C HIS A 126 -9.60 5.04 12.88
N GLY A 127 -9.68 3.72 13.05
CA GLY A 127 -10.15 3.09 14.28
C GLY A 127 -9.29 3.46 15.49
N LEU A 128 -7.96 3.40 15.35
CA LEU A 128 -7.02 3.76 16.41
C LEU A 128 -7.18 5.23 16.81
N LEU A 129 -7.28 6.14 15.83
CA LEU A 129 -7.52 7.57 16.10
C LEU A 129 -8.87 7.82 16.76
N HIS A 130 -9.93 7.09 16.36
CA HIS A 130 -11.23 7.17 16.99
C HIS A 130 -11.18 6.69 18.45
N LEU A 131 -10.49 5.59 18.74
CA LEU A 131 -10.30 5.06 20.09
C LEU A 131 -9.48 6.02 20.97
N MET A 132 -8.45 6.67 20.42
CA MET A 132 -7.67 7.69 21.13
C MET A 132 -8.51 8.94 21.44
N LYS A 133 -9.38 9.37 20.53
CA LYS A 133 -10.33 10.47 20.78
C LYS A 133 -11.37 10.11 21.84
N GLN A 134 -11.87 8.86 21.86
CA GLN A 134 -12.82 8.39 22.87
C GLN A 134 -12.19 8.25 24.27
N LYS A 135 -10.90 7.91 24.36
CA LYS A 135 -10.17 7.80 25.65
C LYS A 135 -9.74 9.14 26.26
N GLY A 136 -10.12 10.28 25.68
CA GLY A 136 -10.11 11.56 26.41
C GLY A 136 -8.75 12.26 26.54
N TRP A 137 -7.83 12.13 25.59
CA TRP A 137 -6.66 13.03 25.51
C TRP A 137 -6.99 14.32 24.75
N GLY A 138 -7.90 15.12 25.32
CA GLY A 138 -8.33 16.39 24.69
C GLY A 138 -9.35 17.25 25.44
N ARG A 139 -9.51 17.09 26.76
CA ARG A 139 -10.09 18.14 27.62
C ARG A 139 -9.12 18.42 28.77
N ARG A 140 -8.14 19.29 28.51
CA ARG A 140 -7.58 20.27 29.44
C ARG A 140 -6.84 21.31 28.62
#